data_AF-A0A1Y4N330-F1
#
_entry.id   AF-A0A1Y4N330-F1
#
_cell.length_a   1.000
_cell.length_b   1.000
_cell.length_c   1.000
_cell.angle_alpha   90.00
_cell.angle_beta   90.00
_cell.angle_gamma   90.00
#
_symmetry.space_group_name_H-M   'P 1'
#
loop_
_entity.id
_entity.type
_entity.pdbx_description
1 polymer ?
#
loop_
_entity_poly.entity_id
_entity_poly.type
_entity_poly.pdbx_seq_one_letter_code
_entity_poly.pdbx_strand_id
1 'polypeptide(L)'
;MPRKPKRPCRMNGCPNLAEDGELYCHIHKGTDMHEYNHYRRDLEANKRYGRAWKRIRDRYISEHPLCEDCLSRGIYRPAEEVHHKLPLADGGTHEKNNLVSLCRSCHMKAHGVLGTRTPHNR
;
A
#
# COMPACT_ATOMS: atom_id res chain seq x y z
N MET A 1 21.07 36.00 14.94
CA MET A 1 20.02 35.84 13.91
C MET A 1 18.67 35.72 14.62
N PRO A 2 17.63 36.47 14.23
CA PRO A 2 16.31 36.37 14.86
C PRO A 2 15.72 34.98 14.60
N ARG A 3 15.25 34.31 15.66
CA ARG A 3 14.56 33.02 15.52
C ARG A 3 13.08 33.28 15.20
N LYS A 4 12.50 32.43 14.35
CA LYS A 4 11.06 32.48 14.07
C LYS A 4 10.28 32.28 15.38
N PRO A 5 9.17 33.00 15.60
CA PRO A 5 8.29 32.73 16.74
C PRO A 5 7.70 31.32 16.63
N LYS A 6 7.54 30.65 17.78
CA LYS A 6 6.89 29.33 17.85
C LYS A 6 5.42 29.46 17.48
N ARG A 7 4.91 28.46 16.76
CA ARG A 7 3.50 28.40 16.31
C ARG A 7 2.64 27.72 17.38
N PRO A 8 1.33 28.01 17.45
CA PRO A 8 0.43 27.24 18.30
C PRO A 8 0.37 25.77 17.85
N CYS A 9 0.15 24.86 18.79
CA CYS A 9 -0.09 23.44 18.51
C CYS A 9 -1.34 23.28 17.64
N ARG A 10 -1.29 22.38 16.64
CA ARG A 10 -2.41 22.10 15.74
C ARG A 10 -3.55 21.31 16.39
N MET A 11 -3.33 20.69 17.54
CA MET A 11 -4.37 19.95 18.28
C MET A 11 -5.46 20.91 18.75
N ASN A 12 -6.72 20.63 18.39
CA ASN A 12 -7.87 21.47 18.76
C ASN A 12 -7.94 21.64 20.29
N GLY A 13 -8.02 22.90 20.74
CA GLY A 13 -8.11 23.24 22.17
C GLY A 13 -6.82 23.15 22.97
N CYS A 14 -5.67 22.85 22.34
CA CYS A 14 -4.39 22.81 23.04
C CYS A 14 -3.80 24.22 23.22
N PRO A 15 -3.51 24.67 24.46
CA PRO A 15 -2.92 26.00 24.70
C PRO A 15 -1.40 26.03 24.46
N ASN A 16 -0.76 24.88 24.22
CA ASN A 16 0.69 24.77 24.11
C ASN A 16 1.22 25.17 22.73
N LEU A 17 2.48 25.58 22.67
CA LEU A 17 3.19 25.89 21.43
C LEU A 17 3.82 24.63 20.82
N ALA A 18 3.84 24.56 19.49
CA ALA A 18 4.55 23.54 18.75
C ALA A 18 6.08 23.77 18.84
N GLU A 19 6.83 22.67 18.78
CA GLU A 19 8.29 22.76 18.71
C GLU A 19 8.76 23.26 17.33
N ASP A 20 10.01 23.72 17.26
CA ASP A 20 10.55 24.31 16.03
C ASP A 20 10.54 23.30 14.86
N GLY A 21 9.68 23.55 13.88
CA GLY A 21 9.54 22.70 12.70
C GLY A 21 8.49 21.59 12.82
N GLU A 22 7.85 21.48 13.98
CA GLU A 22 6.79 20.50 14.25
C GLU A 22 5.40 21.15 14.14
N LEU A 23 4.37 20.33 13.93
CA LEU A 23 2.97 20.77 13.90
C LEU A 23 2.30 20.70 15.29
N TYR A 24 2.90 19.97 16.22
CA TYR A 24 2.34 19.65 17.53
C TYR A 24 3.35 19.95 18.64
N CYS A 25 2.85 20.20 19.86
CA CYS A 25 3.71 20.31 21.05
C CYS A 25 4.27 18.94 21.47
N HIS A 26 5.22 18.91 22.39
CA HIS A 26 5.83 17.65 22.85
C HIS A 26 4.81 16.61 23.38
N ILE A 27 3.69 17.06 23.95
CA ILE A 27 2.60 16.20 24.45
C ILE A 27 1.82 15.55 23.30
N HIS A 28 1.57 16.31 22.22
CA HIS A 28 0.82 15.84 21.05
C HIS A 28 1.73 15.36 19.93
N LYS A 29 3.03 15.22 20.19
CA LYS A 29 3.98 14.71 19.23
C LYS A 29 3.67 13.24 18.95
N GLY A 30 3.13 12.95 17.77
CA GLY A 30 2.75 11.60 17.35
C GLY A 30 1.25 11.29 17.35
N THR A 31 0.39 12.20 17.81
CA THR A 31 -1.08 12.01 17.71
C THR A 31 -1.53 11.92 16.26
N ASP A 32 -0.93 12.68 15.36
CA ASP A 32 -1.22 12.65 13.91
C ASP A 32 -0.96 11.26 13.30
N MET A 33 0.14 10.61 13.70
CA MET A 33 0.50 9.28 13.21
C MET A 33 -0.34 8.17 13.88
N HIS A 34 -0.69 8.35 15.15
CA HIS A 34 -1.59 7.44 15.86
C HIS A 34 -3.01 7.52 15.27
N GLU A 35 -3.56 8.73 15.08
CA GLU A 35 -4.87 8.92 14.46
C GLU A 35 -4.91 8.45 13.00
N TYR A 36 -3.86 8.71 12.21
CA TYR A 36 -3.77 8.22 10.83
C TYR A 36 -3.79 6.67 10.78
N ASN A 37 -3.01 6.01 11.64
CA ASN A 37 -2.98 4.54 11.67
C ASN A 37 -4.21 3.91 12.33
N HIS A 38 -4.86 4.60 13.27
CA HIS A 38 -5.99 4.07 14.05
C HIS A 38 -7.36 4.34 13.40
N TYR A 39 -7.54 5.50 12.75
CA TYR A 39 -8.83 5.94 12.21
C TYR A 39 -8.88 6.10 10.69
N ARG A 40 -7.75 6.36 10.00
CA ARG A 40 -7.76 6.59 8.54
C ARG A 40 -7.26 5.40 7.72
N ARG A 41 -6.49 4.51 8.30
CA ARG A 41 -6.04 3.28 7.65
C ARG A 41 -7.05 2.18 7.93
N ASP A 42 -7.69 1.66 6.89
CA ASP A 42 -8.66 0.57 7.02
C ASP A 42 -8.03 -0.61 7.79
N LEU A 43 -8.52 -0.82 9.02
CA LEU A 43 -8.04 -1.88 9.90
C LEU A 43 -8.24 -3.25 9.25
N GLU A 44 -9.27 -3.40 8.42
CA GLU A 44 -9.55 -4.61 7.67
C GLU A 44 -8.51 -4.83 6.56
N ALA A 45 -8.06 -3.78 5.89
CA ALA A 45 -6.95 -3.88 4.93
C ALA A 45 -5.65 -4.34 5.58
N ASN A 46 -5.36 -3.89 6.80
CA ASN A 46 -4.15 -4.29 7.54
C ASN A 46 -4.21 -5.75 8.02
N LYS A 47 -5.42 -6.26 8.34
CA LYS A 47 -5.65 -7.69 8.59
C LYS A 47 -5.47 -8.52 7.31
N ARG A 48 -6.01 -8.06 6.18
CA ARG A 48 -5.93 -8.73 4.87
C ARG A 48 -4.51 -8.79 4.31
N TYR A 49 -3.71 -7.73 4.48
CA TYR A 49 -2.36 -7.62 3.89
C TYR A 49 -1.24 -7.54 4.94
N GLY A 50 -1.44 -8.18 6.10
CA GLY A 50 -0.50 -8.15 7.21
C GLY A 50 0.75 -9.05 7.05
N ARG A 51 1.41 -9.35 8.18
CA ARG A 51 2.66 -10.16 8.21
C ARG A 51 2.50 -11.56 7.60
N ALA A 52 1.33 -12.17 7.75
CA ALA A 52 1.04 -13.48 7.17
C ALA A 52 1.11 -13.45 5.65
N TRP A 53 0.49 -12.44 5.03
CA TRP A 53 0.54 -12.23 3.58
C TRP A 53 1.97 -12.06 3.08
N LYS A 54 2.78 -11.24 3.75
CA LYS A 54 4.20 -11.04 3.37
C LYS A 54 4.95 -12.38 3.26
N ARG A 55 4.81 -13.27 4.25
CA ARG A 55 5.48 -14.59 4.24
C ARG A 55 4.97 -15.49 3.12
N ILE A 56 3.67 -15.47 2.85
CA ILE A 56 3.07 -16.25 1.76
C ILE A 56 3.58 -15.74 0.41
N ARG A 57 3.54 -14.42 0.20
CA ARG A 57 4.04 -13.74 -0.99
C ARG A 57 5.51 -14.05 -1.25
N ASP A 58 6.37 -13.85 -0.25
CA ASP A 58 7.82 -14.03 -0.39
C ASP A 58 8.17 -15.48 -0.77
N ARG A 59 7.47 -16.46 -0.17
CA ARG A 59 7.60 -17.88 -0.56
C ARG A 59 7.08 -18.14 -1.96
N TYR A 60 5.87 -17.67 -2.28
CA TYR A 60 5.25 -17.93 -3.58
C TYR A 60 6.09 -17.36 -4.74
N ILE A 61 6.58 -16.13 -4.64
CA ILE A 61 7.40 -15.53 -5.69
C ILE A 61 8.77 -16.22 -5.85
N SER A 62 9.29 -16.83 -4.77
CA SER A 62 10.53 -17.62 -4.85
C SER A 62 10.34 -18.97 -5.57
N GLU A 63 9.17 -19.59 -5.39
CA GLU A 63 8.77 -20.82 -6.10
C GLU A 63 8.36 -20.53 -7.55
N HIS A 64 7.80 -19.35 -7.81
CA HIS A 64 7.30 -18.90 -9.11
C HIS A 64 8.03 -17.62 -9.55
N PRO A 65 9.34 -17.70 -9.92
CA PRO A 65 10.16 -16.52 -10.21
C PRO A 65 9.86 -15.86 -11.56
N LEU A 66 9.07 -16.52 -12.41
CA LEU A 66 8.67 -16.00 -13.72
C LEU A 66 7.19 -15.61 -13.72
N CYS A 67 6.87 -14.62 -14.54
CA CYS A 67 5.50 -14.19 -14.79
C CYS A 67 4.73 -15.33 -15.47
N GLU A 68 3.77 -15.91 -14.77
CA GLU A 68 3.01 -17.09 -15.22
C GLU A 68 2.19 -16.80 -16.48
N ASP A 69 1.64 -15.58 -16.62
CA ASP A 69 0.95 -15.13 -17.83
C ASP A 69 1.90 -14.91 -19.02
N CYS A 70 3.17 -14.60 -18.77
CA CYS A 70 4.16 -14.52 -19.85
C CYS A 70 4.63 -15.92 -20.24
N LEU A 71 4.86 -16.77 -19.24
CA LEU A 71 5.32 -18.14 -19.43
C LEU A 71 4.31 -18.98 -20.22
N SER A 72 3.00 -18.79 -19.99
CA SER A 72 1.93 -19.44 -20.77
C SER A 72 1.96 -19.09 -22.25
N ARG A 73 2.56 -17.95 -22.61
CA ARG A 73 2.77 -17.47 -23.99
C ARG A 73 4.20 -17.77 -24.51
N GLY A 74 4.99 -18.54 -23.77
CA GLY A 74 6.39 -18.83 -24.11
C GLY A 74 7.37 -17.68 -23.88
N ILE A 75 6.96 -16.64 -23.14
CA ILE A 75 7.79 -15.47 -22.85
C ILE A 75 8.38 -15.60 -21.44
N TYR A 76 9.70 -15.63 -21.34
CA TYR A 76 10.42 -15.70 -20.07
C TYR A 76 10.66 -14.30 -19.52
N ARG A 77 9.81 -13.87 -18.58
CA ARG A 77 9.93 -12.58 -17.91
C ARG A 77 9.89 -12.78 -16.39
N PRO A 78 10.75 -12.12 -15.61
CA PRO A 78 10.71 -12.22 -14.16
C PRO A 78 9.36 -11.73 -13.60
N ALA A 79 8.89 -12.42 -12.56
CA ALA A 79 7.79 -11.96 -11.74
C ALA A 79 8.27 -10.85 -10.79
N GLU A 80 7.42 -9.84 -10.59
CA GLU A 80 7.69 -8.70 -9.71
C GLU A 80 6.67 -8.64 -8.56
N GLU A 81 5.45 -9.10 -8.83
CA GLU A 81 4.30 -8.98 -7.94
C GLU A 81 3.50 -10.28 -7.91
N VAL A 82 2.87 -10.58 -6.78
CA VAL A 82 1.96 -11.71 -6.63
C VAL A 82 0.54 -11.16 -6.53
N HIS A 83 -0.33 -11.65 -7.40
CA HIS A 83 -1.71 -11.22 -7.54
C HIS A 83 -2.68 -12.29 -7.04
N HIS A 84 -3.81 -11.84 -6.50
CA HIS A 84 -4.93 -12.71 -6.14
C HIS A 84 -5.87 -12.86 -7.34
N LYS A 85 -6.14 -14.09 -7.80
CA LYS A 85 -7.06 -14.36 -8.93
C LYS A 85 -8.49 -13.94 -8.59
N LEU A 86 -8.96 -14.31 -7.41
CA LEU A 86 -10.18 -13.78 -6.78
C LEU A 86 -9.74 -12.76 -5.71
N PRO A 87 -10.18 -11.49 -5.80
CA PRO A 87 -9.87 -10.48 -4.81
C PRO A 87 -10.29 -10.91 -3.39
N LEU A 88 -9.50 -10.54 -2.37
CA LEU A 88 -9.84 -10.82 -0.97
C LEU A 88 -11.19 -10.21 -0.54
N ALA A 89 -11.57 -9.09 -1.16
CA ALA A 89 -12.87 -8.45 -0.91
C ALA A 89 -14.06 -9.31 -1.38
N ASP A 90 -13.84 -10.16 -2.39
CA ASP A 90 -14.85 -11.02 -3.02
C ASP A 90 -14.76 -12.47 -2.51
N GLY A 91 -14.10 -12.69 -1.36
CA GLY A 91 -13.94 -14.01 -0.75
C GLY A 91 -12.68 -14.77 -1.18
N GLY A 92 -11.74 -14.13 -1.87
CA GLY A 92 -10.44 -14.70 -2.18
C GLY A 92 -9.63 -15.06 -0.92
N THR A 93 -8.76 -16.06 -1.05
CA THR A 93 -7.86 -16.52 0.02
C THR A 93 -6.40 -16.27 -0.35
N HIS A 94 -5.48 -16.43 0.61
CA HIS A 94 -4.03 -16.44 0.34
C HIS A 94 -3.51 -17.84 -0.05
N GLU A 95 -4.40 -18.76 -0.41
CA GLU A 95 -4.00 -20.09 -0.84
C GLU A 95 -3.31 -20.06 -2.20
N LYS A 96 -2.36 -20.98 -2.42
CA LYS A 96 -1.55 -21.01 -3.66
C LYS A 96 -2.40 -21.10 -4.94
N ASN A 97 -3.57 -21.74 -4.88
CA ASN A 97 -4.50 -21.86 -6.00
C ASN A 97 -5.06 -20.49 -6.45
N ASN A 98 -5.19 -19.55 -5.52
CA ASN A 98 -5.70 -18.20 -5.72
C ASN A 98 -4.60 -17.17 -5.98
N LEU A 99 -3.32 -17.58 -6.00
CA LEU A 99 -2.20 -16.70 -6.28
C LEU A 99 -1.70 -16.89 -7.72
N VAL A 100 -1.08 -15.84 -8.26
CA VAL A 100 -0.35 -15.88 -9.52
C VAL A 100 0.80 -14.87 -9.49
N SER A 101 1.99 -15.29 -9.90
CA SER A 101 3.18 -14.46 -10.05
C SER A 101 3.16 -13.74 -11.38
N LEU A 102 3.21 -12.41 -11.37
CA LEU A 102 3.10 -11.57 -12.55
C LEU A 102 4.23 -10.55 -12.63
N CYS A 103 4.66 -10.23 -13.86
CA CYS A 103 5.43 -9.02 -14.11
C CYS A 103 4.51 -7.79 -13.97
N ARG A 104 5.10 -6.61 -13.75
CA ARG A 104 4.33 -5.38 -13.54
C ARG A 104 3.28 -5.12 -14.62
N SER A 105 3.62 -5.36 -15.88
CA SER A 105 2.69 -5.11 -16.99
C SER A 105 1.50 -6.08 -17.03
N CYS A 106 1.70 -7.34 -16.66
CA CYS A 106 0.60 -8.32 -16.59
C CYS A 106 -0.23 -8.09 -15.33
N HIS A 107 0.42 -7.71 -14.22
CA HIS A 107 -0.27 -7.36 -12.99
C HIS A 107 -1.24 -6.18 -13.18
N MET A 108 -0.80 -5.12 -13.86
CA MET A 108 -1.67 -3.98 -14.19
C MET A 108 -2.87 -4.37 -15.08
N LYS A 109 -2.66 -5.29 -16.03
CA LYS A 109 -3.75 -5.81 -16.87
C LYS A 109 -4.75 -6.62 -16.05
N ALA A 110 -4.27 -7.43 -15.10
CA ALA A 110 -5.10 -8.25 -14.23
C ALA A 110 -6.02 -7.42 -13.31
N HIS A 111 -5.54 -6.25 -12.84
CA HIS A 111 -6.38 -5.30 -12.07
C HIS A 111 -7.51 -4.63 -12.88
N GLY A 112 -7.66 -4.92 -14.17
CA GLY A 112 -8.78 -4.40 -14.96
C GLY A 112 -8.61 -2.96 -15.47
N VAL A 113 -7.38 -2.50 -15.75
CA VAL A 113 -7.20 -1.33 -16.62
C VAL A 113 -7.37 -1.78 -18.07
N LEU A 114 -8.63 -1.91 -18.48
CA LEU A 114 -9.03 -1.52 -19.83
C LEU A 114 -8.56 -0.09 -20.06
N GLY A 115 -7.86 0.13 -21.16
CA GLY A 115 -7.36 1.45 -21.52
C GLY A 115 -8.48 2.44 -21.81
N THR A 116 -9.02 3.10 -20.79
CA THR A 116 -9.39 4.51 -20.93
C THR A 116 -8.13 5.32 -20.70
N ARG A 117 -7.31 5.42 -21.75
CA ARG A 117 -6.69 6.71 -22.04
C ARG A 117 -7.87 7.63 -22.29
N THR A 118 -8.35 8.36 -21.30
CA THR A 118 -9.04 9.61 -21.62
C THR A 118 -7.98 10.43 -22.34
N PRO A 119 -8.13 10.77 -23.64
CA PRO A 119 -7.28 11.79 -24.19
C PRO A 119 -7.60 13.03 -23.37
N HIS A 120 -6.67 13.47 -22.54
CA HIS A 120 -6.71 14.82 -22.02
C HIS A 120 -6.65 15.73 -23.25
N ASN A 121 -7.82 16.19 -23.67
CA ASN A 121 -7.94 17.29 -24.60
C ASN A 121 -7.69 18.57 -23.79
N ARG A 122 -6.45 19.05 -23.80
CA ARG A 122 -6.09 20.48 -23.79
C ARG A 122 -4.58 20.65 -23.91
#